data_AF-A0A353R5G0-F1
#
_entry.id   AF-A0A353R5G0-F1
#
_cell.length_a   1.000
_cell.length_b   1.000
_cell.length_c   1.000
_cell.angle_alpha   90.00
_cell.angle_beta   90.00
_cell.angle_gamma   90.00
#
_symmetry.space_group_name_H-M   'P 1'
#
loop_
_entity.id
_entity.type
_entity.pdbx_description
1 polymer ?
#
loop_
_entity_poly.entity_id
_entity_poly.type
_entity_poly.pdbx_seq_one_letter_code
_entity_poly.pdbx_strand_id
1 'polypeptide(L)'
;GVGPEELGLDRFSERLRRGVREVILATNPTVEGEATAHYLAAQAAQIGVHASRIAHGVPMGGELTYVDSGTLSHAFSGRHRVAQTDPGSHPADESF
;
A
#
# COMPACT_ATOMS: atom_id res chain seq x y z
N GLY A 1 9.95 21.09 12.96
CA GLY A 1 9.08 20.41 11.98
C GLY A 1 9.35 21.03 10.63
N VAL A 2 9.46 20.22 9.58
CA VAL A 2 9.66 20.69 8.20
C VAL A 2 8.30 21.12 7.65
N GLY A 3 8.23 22.30 7.05
CA GLY A 3 6.98 22.90 6.58
C GLY A 3 6.45 22.27 5.28
N PRO A 4 5.14 22.41 4.98
CA PRO A 4 4.50 22.01 3.70
C PRO A 4 5.25 22.52 2.45
N GLU A 5 5.78 23.73 2.54
CA GLU A 5 6.54 24.42 1.49
C GLU A 5 7.96 23.87 1.29
N GLU A 6 8.60 23.36 2.34
CA GLU A 6 9.88 22.64 2.25
C GLU A 6 9.70 21.21 1.72
N LEU A 7 8.51 20.63 1.85
CA LEU A 7 8.12 19.32 1.30
C LEU A 7 7.82 19.35 -0.21
N GLY A 8 7.74 20.53 -0.83
CA GLY A 8 7.48 20.68 -2.26
C GLY A 8 6.04 20.33 -2.68
N LEU A 9 5.06 20.53 -1.80
CA LEU A 9 3.66 20.19 -2.03
C LEU A 9 2.99 21.00 -3.16
N ASP A 10 3.47 22.20 -3.44
CA ASP A 10 3.01 22.98 -4.58
C ASP A 10 3.35 22.29 -5.90
N ARG A 11 4.60 21.82 -6.02
CA ARG A 11 5.07 21.06 -7.20
C ARG A 11 4.32 19.74 -7.34
N PHE A 12 4.02 19.08 -6.22
CA PHE A 12 3.19 17.88 -6.21
C PHE A 12 1.80 18.18 -6.79
N SER A 13 1.11 19.20 -6.28
CA SER A 13 -0.20 19.62 -6.77
C SER A 13 -0.21 19.95 -8.26
N GLU A 14 0.78 20.73 -8.72
CA GLU A 14 0.93 21.07 -10.13
C GLU A 14 1.11 19.84 -11.00
N ARG A 15 1.91 18.85 -10.56
CA ARG A 15 2.12 17.61 -11.30
C ARG A 15 0.85 16.80 -11.44
N LEU A 16 0.03 16.72 -10.40
CA LEU A 16 -1.20 15.94 -10.44
C LEU A 16 -2.22 16.50 -11.44
N ARG A 17 -2.29 17.83 -11.56
CA ARG A 17 -3.14 18.51 -12.54
C ARG A 17 -2.74 18.27 -14.00
N ARG A 18 -1.58 17.66 -14.27
CA ARG A 18 -1.12 17.33 -15.64
C ARG A 18 -1.72 16.03 -16.21
N GLY A 19 -2.78 15.49 -15.60
CA GLY A 19 -3.45 14.28 -16.07
C GLY A 19 -2.82 12.97 -15.56
N VAL A 20 -2.27 12.99 -14.34
CA VAL A 20 -1.77 11.78 -13.68
C VAL A 20 -2.94 10.87 -13.33
N ARG A 21 -2.82 9.57 -13.60
CA ARG A 21 -3.85 8.57 -13.24
C ARG A 21 -3.65 8.02 -11.84
N GLU A 22 -2.40 7.88 -11.42
CA GLU A 22 -2.03 7.26 -10.15
C GLU A 22 -0.77 7.90 -9.57
N VAL A 23 -0.74 8.02 -8.24
CA VAL A 23 0.45 8.34 -7.45
C VAL A 23 0.79 7.15 -6.57
N ILE A 24 2.04 6.67 -6.68
CA ILE A 24 2.57 5.65 -5.79
C ILE A 24 3.34 6.35 -4.67
N LEU A 25 2.85 6.23 -3.44
CA LEU A 25 3.47 6.79 -2.25
C LEU A 25 4.54 5.82 -1.72
N ALA A 26 5.78 6.30 -1.73
CA ALA A 26 6.96 5.54 -1.31
C ALA A 26 7.68 6.24 -0.14
N THR A 27 6.91 6.82 0.80
CA THR A 27 7.46 7.34 2.05
C THR A 27 7.91 6.19 2.96
N ASN A 28 8.84 6.48 3.87
CA ASN A 28 9.33 5.49 4.83
C ASN A 28 8.17 4.89 5.67
N PRO A 29 8.24 3.60 6.06
CA PRO A 29 7.26 2.96 6.95
C PRO A 29 7.45 3.36 8.43
N THR A 30 7.63 4.65 8.70
CA THR A 30 7.63 5.20 10.07
C THR A 30 6.32 5.92 10.33
N VAL A 31 6.01 6.21 11.60
CA VAL A 31 4.77 6.93 11.97
C VAL A 31 4.64 8.27 11.21
N GLU A 32 5.75 9.00 11.05
CA GLU A 32 5.78 10.26 10.31
C GLU A 32 5.59 10.05 8.80
N GLY A 33 6.20 8.99 8.24
CA GLY A 33 6.04 8.63 6.84
C GLY A 33 4.63 8.14 6.50
N GLU A 34 3.98 7.42 7.43
CA GLU A 34 2.57 7.03 7.38
C GLU A 34 1.67 8.27 7.36
N ALA A 35 1.88 9.20 8.29
CA ALA A 35 1.12 10.45 8.35
C ALA A 35 1.28 11.27 7.07
N THR A 36 2.51 11.35 6.55
CA THR A 36 2.81 12.05 5.29
C THR A 36 2.13 11.38 4.10
N ALA A 37 2.13 10.04 4.01
CA ALA A 37 1.44 9.31 2.95
C ALA A 37 -0.07 9.56 3.00
N HIS A 38 -0.69 9.50 4.18
CA HIS A 38 -2.10 9.80 4.34
C HIS A 38 -2.47 11.22 3.91
N TYR A 39 -1.63 12.20 4.26
CA TYR A 39 -1.81 13.57 3.84
C TYR A 39 -1.76 13.73 2.31
N LEU A 40 -0.74 13.18 1.66
CA LEU A 40 -0.58 13.23 0.20
C LEU A 40 -1.71 12.49 -0.53
N ALA A 41 -2.17 11.36 0.01
CA ALA A 41 -3.30 10.61 -0.54
C ALA A 41 -4.61 11.41 -0.49
N ALA A 42 -4.87 12.10 0.62
CA ALA A 42 -6.04 12.97 0.75
C ALA A 42 -6.02 14.11 -0.27
N GLN A 43 -4.85 14.71 -0.48
CA GLN A 43 -4.66 15.78 -1.47
C GLN A 43 -4.84 15.28 -2.92
N ALA A 44 -4.33 14.09 -3.24
CA ALA A 44 -4.54 13.47 -4.55
C ALA A 44 -6.02 13.12 -4.81
N ALA A 45 -6.73 12.67 -3.78
CA ALA A 45 -8.15 12.35 -3.86
C ALA A 45 -9.03 13.58 -4.17
N GLN A 46 -8.69 14.75 -3.63
CA GLN A 46 -9.42 16.01 -3.89
C GLN A 46 -9.47 16.43 -5.36
N ILE A 47 -8.54 15.92 -6.18
CA ILE A 47 -8.42 16.22 -7.61
C ILE A 47 -8.66 14.99 -8.49
N GLY A 48 -9.20 13.91 -7.90
CA GLY A 48 -9.60 12.70 -8.62
C GLY A 48 -8.43 11.80 -9.07
N VAL A 49 -7.26 11.91 -8.44
CA VAL A 49 -6.11 11.04 -8.73
C VAL A 49 -6.06 9.91 -7.71
N HIS A 50 -5.93 8.67 -8.18
CA HIS A 50 -5.76 7.52 -7.29
C HIS A 50 -4.39 7.56 -6.61
N ALA A 51 -4.37 7.37 -5.29
CA ALA A 51 -3.13 7.15 -4.56
C ALA A 51 -3.03 5.68 -4.15
N SER A 52 -1.88 5.07 -4.40
CA SER A 52 -1.52 3.74 -3.93
C SER A 52 -0.24 3.82 -3.11
N ARG A 53 0.09 2.74 -2.41
CA ARG A 53 1.26 2.69 -1.53
C ARG A 53 2.05 1.43 -1.78
N ILE A 54 3.38 1.55 -1.73
CA ILE A 54 4.25 0.39 -1.77
C ILE A 54 3.92 -0.55 -0.60
N ALA A 55 3.94 -1.84 -0.87
CA ALA A 55 3.69 -2.84 0.16
C ALA A 55 4.82 -2.79 1.19
N HIS A 56 4.45 -2.93 2.47
CA HIS A 56 5.38 -3.07 3.58
C HIS A 56 5.17 -4.42 4.22
N GLY A 57 6.26 -5.13 4.50
CA GLY A 57 6.20 -6.44 5.11
C GLY A 57 7.51 -7.20 4.99
N VAL A 58 7.42 -8.52 5.17
CA VAL A 58 8.58 -9.41 5.19
C VAL A 58 9.26 -9.44 3.82
N PRO A 59 10.58 -9.18 3.73
CA PRO A 59 11.31 -9.25 2.47
C PRO A 59 11.41 -10.69 1.95
N MET A 60 11.49 -10.83 0.63
CA MET A 60 11.70 -12.13 -0.01
C MET A 60 13.05 -12.72 0.39
N GLY A 61 13.06 -14.02 0.73
CA GLY A 61 14.26 -14.74 1.14
C GLY A 61 14.73 -14.45 2.57
N GLY A 62 13.99 -13.63 3.32
CA GLY A 62 14.23 -13.43 4.76
C GLY A 62 13.60 -14.53 5.60
N GLU A 63 14.26 -14.92 6.68
CA GLU A 63 13.73 -15.81 7.70
C GLU A 63 12.94 -15.01 8.75
N LEU A 64 11.76 -15.50 9.14
CA LEU A 64 10.87 -14.81 10.09
C LEU A 64 11.54 -14.50 11.43
N THR A 65 12.46 -15.37 11.86
CA THR A 65 13.25 -15.25 13.10
C THR A 65 14.07 -13.96 13.18
N TYR A 66 14.43 -13.38 12.03
CA TYR A 66 15.26 -12.18 11.94
C TYR A 66 14.45 -10.93 11.54
N VAL A 67 13.13 -11.03 11.47
CA VAL A 67 12.24 -9.91 11.15
C VAL A 67 11.86 -9.17 12.43
N ASP A 68 11.92 -7.84 12.42
CA ASP A 68 11.49 -7.03 13.55
C ASP A 68 9.96 -6.99 13.71
N SER A 69 9.50 -6.69 14.92
CA SER A 69 8.07 -6.64 15.24
C SER A 69 7.28 -5.62 14.41
N GLY A 70 7.90 -4.52 13.98
CA GLY A 70 7.26 -3.52 13.13
C GLY A 70 6.97 -4.09 11.75
N THR A 71 7.97 -4.67 11.11
CA THR A 71 7.82 -5.35 9.81
C THR A 71 6.79 -6.49 9.88
N LEU A 72 6.80 -7.29 10.95
CA LEU A 72 5.80 -8.34 11.18
C LEU A 72 4.38 -7.77 11.29
N SER A 73 4.21 -6.68 12.05
CA SER A 73 2.92 -6.02 12.22
C SER A 73 2.38 -5.49 10.88
N HIS A 74 3.22 -4.87 10.07
CA HIS A 74 2.86 -4.40 8.73
C HIS A 74 2.49 -5.57 7.80
N ALA A 75 3.30 -6.62 7.76
CA ALA A 75 3.03 -7.80 6.95
C ALA A 75 1.70 -8.47 7.35
N PHE A 76 1.42 -8.56 8.65
CA PHE A 76 0.20 -9.15 9.16
C PHE A 76 -1.04 -8.30 8.85
N SER A 77 -0.92 -6.97 8.93
CA SER A 77 -1.99 -6.03 8.59
C SER A 77 -2.29 -6.03 7.09
N GLY A 78 -1.26 -6.15 6.25
CA GLY A 78 -1.35 -6.23 4.79
C GLY A 78 -1.59 -7.64 4.23
N ARG A 79 -1.84 -8.65 5.07
CA ARG A 79 -2.01 -10.03 4.62
C ARG A 79 -3.22 -10.14 3.68
N HIS A 80 -3.03 -10.81 2.55
CA HIS A 80 -4.10 -11.10 1.60
C HIS A 80 -4.52 -12.56 1.72
N ARG A 81 -5.79 -12.84 1.38
CA ARG A 81 -6.26 -14.23 1.29
C ARG A 81 -5.67 -14.87 0.04
N VAL A 82 -5.13 -16.06 0.20
CA VAL A 82 -4.83 -16.96 -0.93
C VAL A 82 -6.15 -17.65 -1.30
N ALA A 83 -6.41 -17.84 -2.60
CA ALA A 83 -7.68 -18.25 -3.21
C ALA A 83 -8.62 -19.11 -2.34
N GLN A 84 -9.91 -18.74 -2.35
CA GLN A 84 -10.99 -19.52 -1.74
C GLN A 84 -11.14 -20.82 -2.53
N THR A 85 -10.92 -21.98 -1.88
CA THR A 85 -11.33 -23.26 -2.46
C THR A 85 -12.82 -23.16 -2.75
N ASP A 86 -13.18 -23.27 -4.03
CA ASP A 86 -14.57 -23.25 -4.47
C ASP A 86 -15.28 -24.46 -3.82
N PRO A 87 -16.27 -24.30 -2.94
CA PRO A 87 -16.91 -25.43 -2.25
C PRO A 87 -17.74 -26.32 -3.20
N GLY A 88 -17.78 -26.02 -4.50
CA GLY A 88 -18.68 -26.62 -5.48
C GLY A 88 -18.03 -27.52 -6.53
N SER A 89 -16.72 -27.72 -6.54
CA SER A 89 -16.06 -28.65 -7.48
C SER A 89 -15.97 -30.07 -6.90
N HIS A 90 -17.12 -30.64 -6.53
CA HIS A 90 -17.24 -32.09 -6.42
C HIS A 90 -17.48 -32.63 -7.84
N PRO A 91 -16.66 -33.54 -8.38
CA PRO A 91 -16.98 -34.21 -9.62
C PRO A 91 -18.20 -35.11 -9.40
N ALA A 92 -19.39 -34.59 -9.70
CA ALA A 92 -20.59 -35.38 -9.86
C ALA A 92 -20.55 -36.12 -11.20
N ASP A 93 -19.63 -37.07 -11.34
CA ASP A 93 -19.72 -38.14 -12.35
C ASP A 93 -18.74 -39.28 -12.00
N GLU A 94 -19.10 -40.09 -11.02
CA GLU A 94 -18.77 -41.52 -11.08
C GLU A 94 -20.10 -42.27 -11.03
N SER A 95 -20.75 -42.27 -12.19
CA SER A 95 -21.87 -43.14 -12.50
C SER A 95 -21.36 -44.58 -12.58
N PHE A 96 -21.64 -45.39 -11.56
CA PHE A 96 -21.69 -46.86 -11.62
C PHE A 96 -23.11 -47.33 -11.32
#